data_AF-A0A5K7ZD43-F1
#
_entry.id   AF-A0A5K7ZD43-F1
#
_cell.length_a   1.000
_cell.length_b   1.000
_cell.length_c   1.000
_cell.angle_alpha   90.00
_cell.angle_beta   90.00
_cell.angle_gamma   90.00
#
_symmetry.space_group_name_H-M   'P 1'
#
loop_
_entity.id
_entity.type
_entity.pdbx_description
1 polymer ?
#
loop_
_entity_poly.entity_id
_entity_poly.type
_entity_poly.pdbx_seq_one_letter_code
_entity_poly.pdbx_strand_id
1 'polypeptide(L)' 'MNQSKCPVCGCEKFYVKNPDDEYDIYGFECRDGEICFEEELEDDECPDIGDGTETFCSRCAWHDKFNALK' A
#
# COMPACT_ATOMS: atom_id res chain seq x y z
N MET A 1 -17.70 4.66 2.67
CA MET A 1 -16.54 4.53 3.57
C MET A 1 -16.16 3.06 3.60
N ASN A 2 -15.65 2.58 2.46
CA ASN A 2 -15.15 1.24 2.31
C ASN A 2 -13.62 1.33 2.37
N GLN A 3 -13.04 1.05 3.53
CA GLN A 3 -11.59 0.94 3.67
C GLN A 3 -11.17 -0.45 3.20
N SER A 4 -10.16 -0.54 2.33
CA SER A 4 -9.62 -1.84 1.94
C SER A 4 -8.81 -2.40 3.09
N LYS A 5 -9.20 -3.58 3.55
CA LYS A 5 -8.61 -4.24 4.72
C LYS A 5 -7.94 -5.52 4.28
N CYS A 6 -6.84 -5.85 4.92
CA CYS A 6 -6.15 -7.10 4.68
C CYS A 6 -7.12 -8.27 4.94
N PRO A 7 -7.34 -9.17 3.96
CA PRO A 7 -8.29 -10.27 4.13
C PRO A 7 -7.82 -11.30 5.18
N VAL A 8 -6.54 -11.27 5.56
CA VAL A 8 -5.95 -12.20 6.54
C VAL A 8 -6.09 -11.69 7.97
N CYS A 9 -5.77 -10.42 8.23
CA CYS A 9 -5.72 -9.88 9.59
C CYS A 9 -6.66 -8.68 9.83
N GLY A 10 -7.32 -8.17 8.80
CA GLY A 10 -8.21 -6.99 8.88
C GLY A 10 -7.48 -5.66 9.05
N CYS A 11 -6.16 -5.60 8.85
CA CYS A 11 -5.38 -4.37 8.94
C CYS A 11 -5.61 -3.46 7.72
N GLU A 12 -5.63 -2.15 7.94
CA GLU A 12 -5.90 -1.12 6.93
C GLU A 12 -4.63 -0.42 6.44
N LYS A 13 -3.48 -0.82 7.00
CA LYS A 13 -2.16 -0.27 6.72
C LYS A 13 -1.33 -1.24 5.90
N PHE A 14 -0.82 -0.75 4.79
CA PHE A 14 0.00 -1.49 3.85
C PHE A 14 1.28 -0.72 3.56
N TYR A 15 2.24 -1.40 2.96
CA TYR A 15 3.44 -0.76 2.44
C TYR A 15 3.85 -1.41 1.13
N VAL A 16 4.52 -0.65 0.28
CA VAL A 16 5.16 -1.13 -0.95
C VAL A 16 6.65 -0.85 -0.87
N LYS A 17 7.45 -1.65 -1.56
CA LYS A 17 8.88 -1.39 -1.70
C LYS A 17 9.10 -0.53 -2.95
N ASN A 18 9.98 0.45 -2.87
CA ASN A 18 10.32 1.23 -4.05
C ASN A 18 11.08 0.33 -5.04
N PRO A 19 10.66 0.23 -6.32
CA PRO A 19 11.41 -0.52 -7.31
C PRO A 19 12.75 0.13 -7.69
N ASP A 20 12.91 1.44 -7.47
CA ASP A 20 14.16 2.17 -7.72
C ASP A 20 15.14 2.03 -6.54
N ASP A 21 14.63 1.97 -5.31
CA ASP A 21 15.42 1.79 -4.09
C ASP A 21 14.82 0.71 -3.16
N GLU A 22 15.50 -0.44 -3.07
CA GLU A 22 15.01 -1.59 -2.30
C GLU A 22 15.01 -1.39 -0.78
N TYR A 23 15.68 -0.33 -0.28
CA TYR A 23 15.68 0.04 1.13
C TYR A 23 14.54 0.98 1.49
N ASP A 24 13.97 1.64 0.48
CA ASP A 24 12.87 2.56 0.66
C ASP A 24 11.52 1.83 0.59
N ILE A 25 10.67 2.11 1.59
CA ILE A 25 9.33 1.56 1.67
C ILE A 25 8.33 2.67 1.91
N TYR A 26 7.23 2.62 1.18
CA TYR A 26 6.18 3.61 1.30
C TYR A 26 4.99 3.00 2.01
N GLY A 27 4.72 3.49 3.22
CA GLY A 27 3.55 3.12 4.00
C GLY A 27 2.32 3.92 3.56
N PHE A 28 1.22 3.22 3.32
CA PHE A 28 -0.05 3.82 2.93
C PHE A 28 -1.26 3.05 3.44
N GLU A 29 -2.39 3.74 3.45
CA GLU A 29 -3.71 3.21 3.77
C GLU A 29 -4.60 3.29 2.53
N CYS A 30 -5.39 2.27 2.28
CA CYS A 30 -6.33 2.28 1.16
C CYS A 30 -7.73 2.66 1.67
N ARG A 31 -8.18 3.86 1.33
CA ARG A 31 -9.45 4.44 1.75
C ARG A 31 -10.34 4.65 0.53
N ASP A 32 -11.43 3.91 0.44
CA ASP A 32 -12.40 4.01 -0.67
C ASP A 32 -11.79 3.72 -2.06
N GLY A 33 -10.74 2.88 -2.11
CA GLY A 33 -10.00 2.55 -3.34
C GLY A 33 -8.91 3.56 -3.69
N GLU A 34 -8.72 4.60 -2.88
CA GLU A 34 -7.66 5.59 -3.02
C GLU A 34 -6.51 5.29 -2.05
N ILE A 35 -5.28 5.44 -2.55
CA ILE A 35 -4.06 5.35 -1.76
C ILE A 35 -3.90 6.65 -0.97
N CYS A 36 -3.82 6.55 0.36
CA CYS A 36 -3.40 7.64 1.23
C CYS A 36 -2.06 7.26 1.87
N PHE A 37 -0.97 7.85 1.41
CA PHE A 37 0.33 7.70 2.05
C PHE A 37 0.29 8.30 3.46
N GLU A 38 0.95 7.63 4.42
CA GLU A 38 1.00 8.12 5.81
C GLU A 38 1.96 9.31 5.98
N GLU A 39 2.99 9.38 5.13
CA GLU A 39 3.92 10.51 5.09
C GLU A 39 3.41 11.58 4.10
N GLU A 40 3.65 12.85 4.43
CA GLU A 40 3.54 13.97 3.49
C GLU A 40 4.69 13.85 2.48
N LEU A 41 4.62 12.82 1.65
CA LEU A 41 5.49 12.67 0.49
C LEU A 41 5.04 13.71 -0.53
N GLU A 42 6.01 14.42 -1.09
CA GLU A 42 5.73 15.27 -2.24
C GLU A 42 5.23 14.38 -3.39
N ASP A 43 4.38 14.92 -4.27
CA ASP A 43 3.80 14.19 -5.41
C ASP A 43 4.89 13.53 -6.30
N ASP A 44 6.10 14.09 -6.28
CA ASP A 44 7.29 13.59 -7.00
C ASP A 44 7.94 12.37 -6.33
N GLU A 45 7.75 12.20 -5.01
CA GLU A 45 8.26 11.08 -4.21
C GLU A 45 7.23 9.97 -4.00
N CYS A 46 5.96 10.22 -4.35
CA CYS A 46 4.90 9.22 -4.29
C CYS A 46 5.12 8.16 -5.38
N PRO A 47 5.37 6.89 -5.04
CA PRO A 47 5.46 5.85 -6.06
C PRO A 47 4.11 5.66 -6.75
N ASP A 48 4.13 5.38 -8.04
CA ASP A 48 2.92 5.04 -8.79
C ASP A 48 2.40 3.64 -8.35
N ILE A 49 1.42 3.63 -7.45
CA ILE A 49 0.79 2.39 -6.97
C ILE A 49 -0.38 2.04 -7.89
N GLY A 50 -0.11 1.14 -8.83
CA GLY A 50 -1.11 0.59 -9.75
C GLY A 50 -1.57 -0.82 -9.37
N ASP A 51 -2.47 -1.38 -10.17
CA ASP A 51 -3.01 -2.75 -10.02
C ASP A 51 -1.95 -3.85 -9.95
N GLY A 52 -0.78 -3.62 -10.55
CA GLY A 52 0.35 -4.55 -10.56
C GLY A 52 1.31 -4.40 -9.38
N THR A 53 1.17 -3.37 -8.55
CA THR A 53 2.16 -3.01 -7.53
C THR A 53 2.10 -3.98 -6.34
N GLU A 54 3.27 -4.46 -5.93
CA GLU A 54 3.40 -5.48 -4.91
C GLU A 54 3.22 -4.88 -3.51
N THR A 55 2.07 -5.18 -2.91
CA THR A 55 1.61 -4.57 -1.66
C THR A 55 1.74 -5.55 -0.51
N PHE A 56 2.32 -5.08 0.59
CA PHE A 56 2.59 -5.88 1.77
C PHE A 56 1.76 -5.37 2.95
N CYS A 57 1.23 -6.29 3.76
CA CYS A 57 0.54 -5.92 4.98
C CYS A 57 1.55 -5.55 6.07
N SER A 58 1.36 -4.39 6.72
CA SER A 58 2.19 -3.96 7.86
C SER A 58 2.05 -4.84 9.10
N ARG A 59 0.96 -5.62 9.21
CA ARG A 59 0.60 -6.37 10.42
C ARG A 59 0.78 -7.88 10.31
N CYS A 60 0.80 -8.45 9.09
CA CYS A 60 0.91 -9.89 8.89
C CYS A 60 1.74 -10.22 7.64
N ALA A 61 2.01 -11.50 7.39
CA ALA A 61 2.79 -11.95 6.23
C ALA A 61 2.00 -11.94 4.90
N TRP A 62 0.82 -11.33 4.86
CA TRP A 62 0.08 -11.20 3.62
C TRP A 62 0.77 -10.18 2.71
N HIS A 63 1.02 -10.58 1.47
CA HIS A 63 1.45 -9.71 0.40
C HIS A 63 0.83 -10.18 -0.89
N ASP A 64 0.28 -9.26 -1.66
CA ASP A 64 -0.29 -9.52 -2.97
C ASP A 64 -0.27 -8.23 -3.79
N LYS A 65 -0.76 -8.28 -5.01
CA LYS A 65 -0.87 -7.08 -5.84
C LYS A 65 -1.94 -6.14 -5.29
N PHE A 66 -1.76 -4.83 -5.50
CA PHE A 66 -2.74 -3.84 -5.04
C PHE A 66 -4.15 -4.11 -5.59
N ASN A 67 -4.26 -4.66 -6.80
CA ASN A 67 -5.55 -5.09 -7.37
C ASN A 67 -6.32 -6.10 -6.50
N ALA A 68 -5.64 -6.87 -5.64
CA ALA A 68 -6.31 -7.78 -4.70
C ALA A 68 -7.05 -7.03 -3.56
N LEU A 69 -6.78 -5.73 -3.37
CA LEU A 69 -7.42 -4.86 -2.38
C LEU A 69 -8.56 -4.00 -2.97
N LYS A 70 -8.76 -4.03 -4.29
CA LYS A 70 -9.86 -3.31 -4.98
C LYS A 70 -11.20 -4.03 -4.84
#